data_AF-A0A1B0GNS7-F1
#
_entry.id   AF-A0A1B0GNS7-F1
#
_cell.length_a   1.000
_cell.length_b   1.000
_cell.length_c   1.000
_cell.angle_alpha   90.00
_cell.angle_beta   90.00
_cell.angle_gamma   90.00
#
_symmetry.space_group_name_H-M   'P 1'
#
loop_
_entity.id
_entity.type
_entity.pdbx_description
1 polymer ?
#
loop_
_entity_poly.entity_id
_entity_poly.type
_entity_poly.pdbx_seq_one_letter_code
_entity_poly.pdbx_strand_id
1 'polypeptide(L)'
;MKSFIVILAIFATIHQISAQDNPLLDALERVTVLYNEFADYNNVSRYLMGSNVEHVSRLTMEAILDEIGTWNIKLKGKCPTTFNSEAQGAVVEACSNTIVQELSVIQDNMFDILEELSVEANAISTSVVQELGEFNIITGYEDFDSQFDPILADFRSRLDGYALRVGEVVAELAAALHDFPERTRECINAGFVKLHKAC
;
A
#
# COMPACT_ATOMS: atom_id res chain seq x y z
N MET A 1 17.17 7.11 15.29
CA MET A 1 17.82 6.00 16.05
C MET A 1 17.97 6.23 17.55
N LYS A 2 18.24 7.45 18.05
CA LYS A 2 18.39 7.67 19.51
C LYS A 2 17.08 7.54 20.31
N SER A 3 15.92 7.84 19.71
CA SER A 3 14.61 7.71 20.38
C SER A 3 14.14 6.26 20.57
N PHE A 4 14.56 5.33 19.69
CA PHE A 4 14.23 3.90 19.77
C PHE A 4 14.86 3.21 21.00
N ILE A 5 16.02 3.70 21.45
CA ILE A 5 16.74 3.15 22.61
C ILE A 5 16.05 3.52 23.92
N VAL A 6 15.36 4.66 23.98
CA VAL A 6 14.64 5.09 25.20
C VAL A 6 13.41 4.22 25.43
N ILE A 7 12.66 3.90 24.37
CA ILE A 7 11.50 3.01 24.44
C ILE A 7 11.95 1.61 24.89
N LEU A 8 13.00 1.03 24.27
CA LEU A 8 13.55 -0.28 24.66
C LEU A 8 14.20 -0.31 26.06
N ALA A 9 14.76 0.79 26.56
CA ALA A 9 15.30 0.86 27.92
C ALA A 9 14.21 0.83 28.99
N ILE A 10 13.04 1.38 28.68
CA ILE A 10 11.85 1.31 29.54
C ILE A 10 11.30 -0.14 29.60
N PHE A 11 11.40 -0.90 28.50
CA PHE A 11 10.98 -2.32 28.41
C PHE A 11 11.68 -3.26 29.39
N ALA A 12 12.95 -3.02 29.74
CA ALA A 12 13.72 -3.91 30.62
C ALA A 12 13.30 -3.80 32.10
N THR A 13 12.66 -2.70 32.50
CA THR A 13 12.26 -2.44 33.89
C THR A 13 10.78 -2.69 34.18
N ILE A 14 9.92 -2.79 33.15
CA ILE A 14 8.45 -2.79 33.32
C ILE A 14 7.81 -4.17 33.47
N HIS A 15 8.47 -5.26 33.05
CA HIS A 15 7.91 -6.63 33.08
C HIS A 15 7.58 -7.21 34.48
N GLN A 16 7.64 -6.43 35.56
CA GLN A 16 7.35 -6.87 36.93
C GLN A 16 6.21 -6.13 37.64
N ILE A 17 5.54 -5.16 37.02
CA ILE A 17 4.44 -4.39 37.65
C ILE A 17 3.17 -4.59 36.84
N SER A 18 2.12 -5.16 37.44
CA SER A 18 0.81 -5.29 36.81
C SER A 18 0.22 -3.90 36.53
N ALA A 19 -0.16 -3.64 35.28
CA ALA A 19 -0.72 -2.37 34.81
C ALA A 19 -1.98 -1.90 35.56
N GLN A 20 -2.65 -2.79 36.30
CA GLN A 20 -3.93 -2.53 36.96
C GLN A 20 -3.88 -1.47 38.08
N ASP A 21 -2.70 -1.15 38.63
CA ASP A 21 -2.55 -0.20 39.75
C ASP A 21 -1.73 1.06 39.37
N ASN A 22 -1.35 1.24 38.10
CA ASN A 22 -0.51 2.36 37.68
C ASN A 22 -0.95 2.95 36.32
N PRO A 23 -1.60 4.13 36.30
CA PRO A 23 -2.13 4.74 35.09
C PRO A 23 -1.04 5.09 34.08
N LEU A 24 0.19 5.38 34.53
CA LEU A 24 1.31 5.63 33.62
C LEU A 24 1.72 4.36 32.86
N LEU A 25 1.63 3.20 33.52
CA LEU A 25 1.84 1.91 32.86
C LEU A 25 0.72 1.58 31.88
N ASP A 26 -0.53 1.85 32.27
CA ASP A 26 -1.71 1.63 31.42
C ASP A 26 -1.68 2.51 30.16
N ALA A 27 -1.41 3.82 30.26
CA ALA A 27 -1.27 4.64 29.05
C ALA A 27 -0.07 4.26 28.18
N LEU A 28 1.07 3.90 28.78
CA LEU A 28 2.21 3.39 28.00
C LEU A 28 1.82 2.10 27.25
N GLU A 29 1.03 1.22 27.86
CA GLU A 29 0.49 0.03 27.23
C GLU A 29 -0.48 0.39 26.09
N ARG A 30 -1.45 1.29 26.31
CA ARG A 30 -2.40 1.75 25.28
C ARG A 30 -1.68 2.38 24.08
N VAL A 31 -0.70 3.25 24.32
CA VAL A 31 0.14 3.86 23.27
C VAL A 31 0.89 2.78 22.49
N THR A 32 1.46 1.81 23.21
CA THR A 32 2.22 0.71 22.60
C THR A 32 1.34 -0.17 21.72
N VAL A 33 0.14 -0.51 22.21
CA VAL A 33 -0.86 -1.26 21.43
C VAL A 33 -1.21 -0.51 20.16
N LEU A 34 -1.53 0.79 20.26
CA LEU A 34 -1.92 1.58 19.10
C LEU A 34 -0.78 1.72 18.07
N TYR A 35 0.46 1.87 18.54
CA TYR A 35 1.63 1.90 17.67
C TYR A 35 1.90 0.56 16.97
N ASN A 36 1.75 -0.56 17.70
CA ASN A 36 1.95 -1.89 17.12
C ASN A 36 0.88 -2.22 16.09
N GLU A 37 -0.39 -1.92 16.38
CA GLU A 37 -1.48 -2.07 15.41
C GLU A 37 -1.20 -1.27 14.13
N PHE A 38 -0.66 -0.05 14.29
CA PHE A 38 -0.24 0.76 13.15
C PHE A 38 0.91 0.11 12.35
N ALA A 39 1.96 -0.34 13.03
CA ALA A 39 3.11 -0.96 12.36
C ALA A 39 2.69 -2.22 11.58
N ASP A 40 1.83 -3.05 12.19
CA ASP A 40 1.27 -4.24 11.57
C ASP A 40 0.41 -3.87 10.36
N TYR A 41 -0.47 -2.88 10.50
CA TYR A 41 -1.28 -2.37 9.41
C TYR A 41 -0.43 -1.90 8.22
N ASN A 42 0.61 -1.12 8.47
CA ASN A 42 1.52 -0.63 7.45
C ASN A 42 2.23 -1.79 6.73
N ASN A 43 2.75 -2.76 7.49
CA ASN A 43 3.42 -3.93 6.93
C ASN A 43 2.49 -4.79 6.07
N VAL A 44 1.26 -5.03 6.54
CA VAL A 44 0.26 -5.80 5.80
C VAL A 44 -0.13 -5.08 4.52
N SER A 45 -0.37 -3.77 4.56
CA SER A 45 -0.71 -2.98 3.38
C SER A 45 0.41 -3.00 2.33
N ARG A 46 1.68 -2.85 2.73
CA ARG A 46 2.83 -2.98 1.81
C ARG A 46 2.89 -4.37 1.16
N TYR A 47 2.70 -5.41 1.95
CA TYR A 47 2.72 -6.79 1.45
C TYR A 47 1.58 -7.04 0.45
N LEU A 48 0.35 -6.63 0.81
CA LEU A 48 -0.82 -6.75 -0.06
C LEU A 48 -0.61 -5.99 -1.37
N MET A 49 -0.03 -4.80 -1.32
CA MET A 49 0.28 -4.02 -2.53
C MET A 49 1.27 -4.76 -3.42
N GLY A 50 2.38 -5.24 -2.86
CA GLY A 50 3.40 -5.97 -3.62
C GLY A 50 2.86 -7.26 -4.26
N SER A 51 2.06 -8.02 -3.53
CA SER A 51 1.48 -9.27 -4.02
C SER A 51 0.44 -9.04 -5.13
N ASN A 52 -0.44 -8.04 -4.98
CA ASN A 52 -1.47 -7.75 -5.97
C ASN A 52 -0.91 -7.04 -7.22
N VAL A 53 -0.06 -6.02 -7.04
CA VAL A 53 1.21 -5.85 -7.79
C VAL A 53 1.52 -6.84 -8.91
N GLU A 54 2.25 -7.84 -8.44
CA GLU A 54 2.74 -8.98 -9.19
C GLU A 54 1.60 -9.75 -9.85
N HIS A 55 0.48 -9.93 -9.16
CA HIS A 55 -0.65 -10.70 -9.70
C HIS A 55 -1.30 -10.03 -10.91
N VAL A 56 -1.60 -8.72 -10.85
CA VAL A 56 -2.12 -7.93 -11.98
C VAL A 56 -1.13 -7.98 -13.15
N SER A 57 0.16 -7.78 -12.86
CA SER A 57 1.23 -7.80 -13.86
C SER A 57 1.31 -9.16 -14.57
N ARG A 58 1.20 -10.25 -13.82
CA ARG A 58 1.21 -11.61 -14.37
C ARG A 58 0.00 -11.86 -15.27
N LEU A 59 -1.22 -11.52 -14.82
CA LEU A 59 -2.44 -11.69 -15.62
C LEU A 59 -2.39 -10.87 -16.92
N THR A 60 -1.85 -9.66 -16.84
CA THR A 60 -1.63 -8.80 -18.00
C THR A 60 -0.62 -9.42 -18.97
N MET A 61 0.49 -9.96 -18.46
CA MET A 61 1.49 -10.64 -19.30
C MET A 61 0.92 -11.90 -19.95
N GLU A 62 0.13 -12.69 -19.24
CA GLU A 62 -0.58 -13.86 -19.78
C GLU A 62 -1.51 -13.44 -20.94
N ALA A 63 -2.27 -12.35 -20.77
CA ALA A 63 -3.11 -11.80 -21.83
C ALA A 63 -2.31 -11.37 -23.07
N ILE A 64 -1.13 -10.76 -22.89
CA ILE A 64 -0.22 -10.40 -23.99
C ILE A 64 0.24 -11.65 -24.74
N LEU A 65 0.73 -12.66 -24.01
CA LEU A 65 1.27 -13.89 -24.58
C LEU A 65 0.21 -14.68 -25.34
N ASP A 66 -1.00 -14.78 -24.79
CA ASP A 66 -2.13 -15.45 -25.43
C ASP A 66 -2.46 -14.79 -26.77
N GLU A 67 -2.58 -13.46 -26.81
CA GLU A 67 -2.91 -12.76 -28.06
C GLU A 67 -1.80 -12.90 -29.11
N ILE A 68 -0.54 -12.67 -28.74
CA ILE A 68 0.60 -12.81 -29.67
C ILE A 68 0.69 -14.25 -30.18
N GLY A 69 0.48 -15.25 -29.31
CA GLY A 69 0.51 -16.67 -29.69
C GLY A 69 -0.49 -17.01 -30.79
N THR A 70 -1.62 -16.29 -30.87
CA THR A 70 -2.63 -16.50 -31.91
C THR A 70 -2.31 -15.81 -33.24
N TRP A 71 -1.39 -14.84 -33.27
CA TRP A 71 -1.16 -14.01 -34.46
C TRP A 71 -0.68 -14.82 -35.66
N ASN A 72 0.24 -15.77 -35.47
CA ASN A 72 0.72 -16.61 -36.57
C ASN A 72 -0.43 -17.41 -37.23
N ILE A 73 -1.37 -17.90 -36.42
CA ILE A 73 -2.57 -18.59 -36.92
C ILE A 73 -3.50 -17.60 -37.64
N LYS A 74 -3.76 -16.44 -37.03
CA LYS A 74 -4.64 -15.39 -37.59
C LYS A 74 -4.11 -14.83 -38.93
N LEU A 75 -2.78 -14.85 -39.13
CA LEU A 75 -2.09 -14.33 -40.32
C LEU A 75 -1.82 -15.37 -41.41
N LYS A 76 -1.92 -16.65 -41.10
CA LYS A 76 -1.59 -17.73 -42.03
C LYS A 76 -2.36 -17.59 -43.34
N GLY A 77 -1.64 -17.39 -44.44
CA GLY A 77 -2.20 -17.27 -45.80
C GLY A 77 -2.78 -15.91 -46.16
N LYS A 78 -2.64 -14.87 -45.31
CA LYS A 78 -3.18 -13.52 -45.56
C LYS A 78 -2.13 -12.44 -45.83
N CYS A 79 -0.91 -12.60 -45.32
CA CYS A 79 0.21 -11.68 -45.57
C CYS A 79 1.34 -12.42 -46.32
N PRO A 80 1.81 -11.94 -47.49
CA PRO A 80 2.80 -12.64 -48.31
C PRO A 80 4.26 -12.46 -47.85
N THR A 81 4.58 -11.43 -47.06
CA THR A 81 5.92 -11.20 -46.50
C THR A 81 5.96 -11.51 -45.00
N THR A 82 7.15 -11.86 -44.51
CA THR A 82 7.44 -11.98 -43.06
C THR A 82 6.93 -10.72 -42.36
N PHE A 83 5.84 -10.89 -41.63
CA PHE A 83 5.16 -9.84 -40.89
C PHE A 83 6.19 -9.06 -40.06
N ASN A 84 6.17 -7.73 -40.13
CA ASN A 84 7.21 -6.91 -39.52
C ASN A 84 7.19 -7.08 -37.99
N SER A 85 8.16 -7.81 -37.44
CA SER A 85 8.29 -8.07 -36.01
C SER A 85 8.52 -6.78 -35.21
N GLU A 86 9.07 -5.74 -35.83
CA GLU A 86 9.21 -4.42 -35.22
C GLU A 86 7.84 -3.76 -35.00
N ALA A 87 6.96 -3.83 -36.01
CA ALA A 87 5.61 -3.28 -35.91
C ALA A 87 4.74 -4.06 -34.91
N GLN A 88 4.96 -5.37 -34.80
CA GLN A 88 4.38 -6.21 -33.74
C GLN A 88 4.85 -5.78 -32.36
N GLY A 89 6.16 -5.62 -32.18
CA GLY A 89 6.76 -5.16 -30.93
C GLY A 89 6.22 -3.80 -30.49
N ALA A 90 6.09 -2.85 -31.43
CA ALA A 90 5.56 -1.53 -31.15
C ALA A 90 4.10 -1.54 -30.66
N VAL A 91 3.26 -2.43 -31.19
CA VAL A 91 1.88 -2.61 -30.69
C VAL A 91 1.88 -3.12 -29.25
N VAL A 92 2.67 -4.17 -28.98
CA VAL A 92 2.74 -4.77 -27.64
C VAL A 92 3.27 -3.76 -26.64
N GLU A 93 4.36 -3.05 -26.97
CA GLU A 93 4.97 -2.02 -26.15
C GLU A 93 3.98 -0.89 -25.83
N ALA A 94 3.28 -0.36 -26.83
CA ALA A 94 2.31 0.72 -26.62
C ALA A 94 1.16 0.29 -25.69
N CYS A 95 0.64 -0.92 -25.87
CA CYS A 95 -0.43 -1.47 -25.03
C CYS A 95 0.05 -1.75 -23.61
N SER A 96 1.26 -2.34 -23.44
CA SER A 96 1.80 -2.64 -22.12
C SER A 96 2.19 -1.38 -21.36
N ASN A 97 2.75 -0.38 -22.02
CA ASN A 97 3.20 0.86 -21.35
C ASN A 97 2.03 1.62 -20.71
N THR A 98 0.87 1.63 -21.37
CA THR A 98 -0.34 2.27 -20.81
C THR A 98 -0.74 1.61 -19.49
N ILE A 99 -0.78 0.27 -19.46
CA ILE A 99 -1.17 -0.49 -18.28
C ILE A 99 -0.13 -0.41 -17.16
N VAL A 100 1.16 -0.46 -17.50
CA VAL A 100 2.25 -0.31 -16.52
C VAL A 100 2.20 1.07 -15.87
N GLN A 101 1.92 2.13 -16.64
CA GLN A 101 1.77 3.47 -16.10
C GLN A 101 0.58 3.58 -15.15
N GLU A 102 -0.59 3.07 -15.55
CA GLU A 102 -1.78 3.07 -14.68
C GLU A 102 -1.54 2.26 -13.40
N LEU A 103 -0.90 1.08 -13.49
CA LEU A 103 -0.57 0.26 -12.34
C LEU A 103 0.44 0.94 -11.40
N SER A 104 1.43 1.65 -11.96
CA SER A 104 2.39 2.44 -11.18
C SER A 104 1.67 3.52 -10.38
N VAL A 105 0.71 4.23 -10.97
CA VAL A 105 -0.04 5.27 -10.26
C VAL A 105 -0.80 4.70 -9.06
N ILE A 106 -1.46 3.55 -9.20
CA ILE A 106 -2.15 2.88 -8.08
C ILE A 106 -1.14 2.50 -6.99
N GLN A 107 0.02 1.97 -7.38
CA GLN A 107 1.08 1.59 -6.46
C GLN A 107 1.69 2.79 -5.71
N ASP A 108 1.96 3.88 -6.44
CA ASP A 108 2.53 5.11 -5.89
C ASP A 108 1.55 5.75 -4.90
N ASN A 109 0.25 5.83 -5.25
CA ASN A 109 -0.80 6.32 -4.35
C ASN A 109 -0.82 5.54 -3.03
N MET A 110 -0.69 4.20 -3.07
CA MET A 110 -0.61 3.39 -1.85
C MET A 110 0.63 3.77 -1.03
N PHE A 111 1.80 3.88 -1.66
CA PHE A 111 3.03 4.18 -0.93
C PHE A 111 3.04 5.58 -0.33
N ASP A 112 2.48 6.57 -1.02
CA ASP A 112 2.31 7.93 -0.51
C ASP A 112 1.43 7.92 0.76
N ILE A 113 0.30 7.20 0.74
CA ILE A 113 -0.58 7.04 1.91
C ILE A 113 0.18 6.40 3.08
N LEU A 114 0.98 5.36 2.82
CA LEU A 114 1.73 4.66 3.85
C LEU A 114 2.92 5.46 4.39
N GLU A 115 3.49 6.35 3.59
CA GLU A 115 4.52 7.30 4.01
C GLU A 115 3.92 8.39 4.91
N GLU A 116 2.83 9.04 4.46
CA GLU A 116 2.10 10.02 5.26
C GLU A 116 1.71 9.44 6.64
N LEU A 117 1.16 8.23 6.62
CA LEU A 117 0.77 7.53 7.83
C LEU A 117 1.98 7.26 8.76
N SER A 118 3.16 6.95 8.19
CA SER A 118 4.39 6.79 8.97
C SER A 118 4.88 8.09 9.59
N VAL A 119 4.70 9.22 8.88
CA VAL A 119 5.03 10.56 9.41
C VAL A 119 4.11 10.90 10.58
N GLU A 120 2.80 10.70 10.42
CA GLU A 120 1.80 10.94 11.47
C GLU A 120 2.04 10.09 12.72
N ALA A 121 2.30 8.79 12.56
CA ALA A 121 2.60 7.91 13.69
C ALA A 121 3.83 8.38 14.49
N ASN A 122 4.86 8.89 13.80
CA ASN A 122 6.04 9.43 14.45
C ASN A 122 5.77 10.77 15.15
N ALA A 123 4.95 11.64 14.56
CA ALA A 123 4.52 12.89 15.17
C ALA A 123 3.76 12.63 16.48
N ILE A 124 2.84 11.68 16.47
CA ILE A 124 2.02 11.33 17.64
C ILE A 124 2.86 10.66 18.73
N SER A 125 3.76 9.75 18.35
CA SER A 125 4.73 9.18 19.32
C SER A 125 5.54 10.28 20.01
N THR A 126 5.93 11.32 19.27
CA THR A 126 6.64 12.48 19.83
C THR A 126 5.75 13.27 20.79
N SER A 127 4.50 13.56 20.42
CA SER A 127 3.53 14.26 21.28
C SER A 127 3.26 13.51 22.58
N VAL A 128 3.06 12.20 22.53
CA VAL A 128 2.85 11.38 23.73
C VAL A 128 4.07 11.42 24.65
N VAL A 129 5.28 11.28 24.11
CA VAL A 129 6.52 11.34 24.91
C VAL A 129 6.70 12.71 25.54
N GLN A 130 6.37 13.79 24.82
CA GLN A 130 6.45 15.14 25.35
C GLN A 130 5.46 15.33 26.51
N GLU A 131 4.19 14.97 26.32
CA GLU A 131 3.18 15.08 27.37
C GLU A 131 3.54 14.23 28.60
N LEU A 132 4.07 13.02 28.41
CA LEU A 132 4.55 12.18 29.52
C LEU A 132 5.71 12.84 30.28
N GLY A 133 6.57 13.59 29.58
CA GLY A 133 7.68 14.32 30.19
C GLY A 133 7.23 15.55 30.97
N GLU A 134 6.13 16.17 30.58
CA GLU A 134 5.56 17.37 31.20
C GLU A 134 4.55 17.04 32.32
N PHE A 135 3.97 15.83 32.30
CA PHE A 135 2.98 15.40 33.27
C PHE A 135 3.55 15.18 34.67
N ASN A 136 3.03 15.93 35.65
CA ASN A 136 3.38 15.72 37.05
C ASN A 136 2.51 14.62 37.69
N ILE A 137 2.98 13.37 37.62
CA ILE A 137 2.29 12.21 38.18
C ILE A 137 1.97 12.35 39.67
N ILE A 138 2.77 13.10 40.43
CA ILE A 138 2.59 13.24 41.88
C ILE A 138 1.36 14.09 42.21
N THR A 139 1.07 15.10 41.39
CA THR A 139 0.00 16.06 41.65
C THR A 139 -1.20 15.94 40.73
N GLY A 140 -1.04 15.34 39.55
CA GLY A 140 -2.07 15.25 38.51
C GLY A 140 -2.67 13.85 38.35
N TYR A 141 -2.34 12.88 39.22
CA TYR A 141 -2.70 11.47 39.05
C TYR A 141 -4.17 11.22 38.64
N GLU A 142 -5.12 11.93 39.23
CA GLU A 142 -6.56 11.79 38.95
C GLU A 142 -6.98 12.33 37.56
N ASP A 143 -6.20 13.26 37.00
CA ASP A 143 -6.49 13.91 35.72
C ASP A 143 -5.77 13.24 34.53
N PHE A 144 -4.96 12.21 34.78
CA PHE A 144 -4.10 11.58 33.77
C PHE A 144 -4.87 11.10 32.54
N ASP A 145 -5.94 10.32 32.73
CA ASP A 145 -6.77 9.83 31.63
C ASP A 145 -7.38 11.00 30.83
N SER A 146 -7.84 12.05 31.53
CA SER A 146 -8.45 13.21 30.88
C SER A 146 -7.47 14.01 30.00
N GLN A 147 -6.17 13.94 30.29
CA GLN A 147 -5.12 14.58 29.51
C GLN A 147 -4.64 13.70 28.33
N PHE A 148 -4.56 12.38 28.51
CA PHE A 148 -4.01 11.47 27.50
C PHE A 148 -5.06 10.85 26.55
N ASP A 149 -6.27 10.57 27.03
CA ASP A 149 -7.33 9.98 26.20
C ASP A 149 -7.66 10.83 24.95
N PRO A 150 -7.69 12.17 25.01
CA PRO A 150 -7.91 12.99 23.80
C PRO A 150 -6.82 12.78 22.74
N ILE A 151 -5.56 12.59 23.13
CA ILE A 151 -4.43 12.37 22.22
C ILE A 151 -4.57 11.00 21.55
N LEU A 152 -4.91 9.97 22.34
CA LEU A 152 -5.12 8.62 21.84
C LEU A 152 -6.35 8.52 20.93
N ALA A 153 -7.44 9.22 21.28
CA ALA A 153 -8.65 9.28 20.47
C ALA A 153 -8.43 10.00 19.14
N ASP A 154 -7.68 11.12 19.14
CA ASP A 154 -7.29 11.80 17.90
C ASP A 154 -6.43 10.89 17.01
N PHE A 155 -5.44 10.19 17.60
CA PHE A 155 -4.64 9.24 16.85
C PHE A 155 -5.49 8.13 16.22
N ARG A 156 -6.41 7.55 17.00
CA ARG A 156 -7.32 6.52 16.49
C ARG A 156 -8.16 7.04 15.32
N SER A 157 -8.73 8.24 15.45
CA SER A 157 -9.54 8.84 14.39
C SER A 157 -8.75 9.07 13.11
N ARG A 158 -7.46 9.46 13.21
CA ARG A 158 -6.59 9.62 12.05
C ARG A 158 -6.28 8.27 11.39
N LEU A 159 -5.98 7.25 12.19
CA LEU A 159 -5.75 5.88 11.70
C LEU A 159 -6.95 5.35 10.91
N ASP A 160 -8.17 5.55 11.41
CA ASP A 160 -9.39 5.15 10.71
C ASP A 160 -9.52 5.86 9.34
N GLY A 161 -9.12 7.13 9.26
CA GLY A 161 -9.06 7.88 8.01
C GLY A 161 -8.05 7.31 7.00
N TYR A 162 -6.86 6.93 7.45
CA TYR A 162 -5.87 6.25 6.61
C TYR A 162 -6.36 4.86 6.17
N ALA A 163 -7.05 4.14 7.05
CA ALA A 163 -7.59 2.82 6.72
C ALA A 163 -8.60 2.88 5.57
N LEU A 164 -9.45 3.92 5.54
CA LEU A 164 -10.37 4.17 4.44
C LEU A 164 -9.63 4.44 3.13
N ARG A 165 -8.62 5.33 3.14
CA ARG A 165 -7.83 5.69 1.94
C ARG A 165 -7.09 4.47 1.36
N VAL A 166 -6.48 3.65 2.21
CA VAL A 166 -5.88 2.38 1.77
C VAL A 166 -6.96 1.47 1.18
N GLY A 167 -8.14 1.39 1.79
CA GLY A 167 -9.27 0.62 1.27
C GLY A 167 -9.70 1.06 -0.13
N GLU A 168 -9.69 2.36 -0.42
CA GLU A 168 -9.97 2.91 -1.74
C GLU A 168 -8.94 2.44 -2.78
N VAL A 169 -7.64 2.52 -2.47
CA VAL A 169 -6.59 2.05 -3.38
C VAL A 169 -6.62 0.53 -3.57
N VAL A 170 -6.96 -0.24 -2.52
CA VAL A 170 -7.19 -1.68 -2.64
C VAL A 170 -8.37 -1.97 -3.57
N ALA A 171 -9.44 -1.18 -3.52
CA ALA A 171 -10.57 -1.33 -4.43
C ALA A 171 -10.19 -1.00 -5.89
N GLU A 172 -9.38 0.05 -6.11
CA GLU A 172 -8.82 0.36 -7.44
C GLU A 172 -7.97 -0.80 -7.98
N LEU A 173 -7.11 -1.37 -7.14
CA LEU A 173 -6.28 -2.51 -7.51
C LEU A 173 -7.12 -3.77 -7.80
N ALA A 174 -8.19 -3.98 -7.05
CA ALA A 174 -9.14 -5.06 -7.31
C ALA A 174 -9.89 -4.88 -8.64
N ALA A 175 -10.21 -3.64 -9.03
CA ALA A 175 -10.75 -3.35 -10.34
C ALA A 175 -9.72 -3.62 -11.45
N ALA A 176 -8.47 -3.18 -11.25
CA ALA A 176 -7.36 -3.41 -12.17
C ALA A 176 -7.10 -4.90 -12.46
N LEU A 177 -7.30 -5.78 -11.46
CA LEU A 177 -7.17 -7.23 -11.63
C LEU A 177 -8.06 -7.81 -12.73
N HIS A 178 -9.25 -7.24 -12.92
CA HIS A 178 -10.20 -7.69 -13.93
C HIS A 178 -10.06 -6.90 -15.23
N ASP A 179 -9.89 -5.58 -15.12
CA ASP A 179 -9.93 -4.65 -16.24
C ASP A 179 -8.64 -4.67 -17.09
N PHE A 180 -7.47 -4.69 -16.47
CA PHE A 180 -6.20 -4.53 -17.18
C PHE A 180 -5.89 -5.65 -18.17
N PRO A 181 -6.09 -6.94 -17.82
CA PRO A 181 -5.88 -8.03 -18.79
C PRO A 181 -6.81 -7.91 -20.00
N GLU A 182 -8.09 -7.57 -19.80
CA GLU A 182 -9.07 -7.43 -20.88
C GLU A 182 -8.74 -6.26 -21.80
N ARG A 183 -8.52 -5.07 -21.23
CA ARG A 183 -8.10 -3.88 -22.01
C ARG A 183 -6.81 -4.12 -22.77
N THR A 184 -5.87 -4.88 -22.20
CA THR A 184 -4.63 -5.27 -22.88
C THR A 184 -4.91 -6.13 -24.10
N ARG A 185 -5.77 -7.15 -23.98
CA ARG A 185 -6.17 -7.98 -25.14
C ARG A 185 -6.84 -7.14 -26.20
N GLU A 186 -7.77 -6.28 -25.82
CA GLU A 186 -8.48 -5.40 -26.75
C GLU A 186 -7.53 -4.48 -27.51
N CYS A 187 -6.59 -3.85 -26.80
CA CYS A 187 -5.56 -2.99 -27.38
C CYS A 187 -4.68 -3.75 -28.38
N ILE A 188 -4.17 -4.92 -27.99
CA ILE A 188 -3.32 -5.76 -28.82
C ILE A 188 -4.07 -6.27 -30.05
N ASN A 189 -5.32 -6.70 -29.89
CA ASN A 189 -6.16 -7.14 -30.99
C ASN A 189 -6.50 -5.98 -31.96
N ALA A 190 -6.76 -4.77 -31.44
CA ALA A 190 -6.96 -3.59 -32.26
C ALA A 190 -5.69 -3.22 -33.06
N GLY A 191 -4.52 -3.31 -32.43
CA GLY A 191 -3.23 -3.15 -33.08
C GLY A 191 -3.00 -4.20 -34.17
N PHE A 192 -3.31 -5.47 -33.88
CA PHE A 192 -3.27 -6.56 -34.85
C PHE A 192 -4.14 -6.28 -36.07
N VAL A 193 -5.39 -5.84 -35.90
CA VAL A 193 -6.29 -5.51 -37.01
C VAL A 193 -5.71 -4.39 -37.89
N LYS A 194 -5.05 -3.39 -37.29
CA LYS A 194 -4.36 -2.32 -38.04
C LYS A 194 -3.19 -2.88 -38.85
N LEU A 195 -2.36 -3.73 -38.24
CA LEU A 195 -1.22 -4.36 -38.91
C LEU A 195 -1.69 -5.26 -40.07
N HIS A 196 -2.74 -6.06 -39.86
CA HIS A 196 -3.31 -6.91 -40.91
C HIS A 196 -3.84 -6.10 -42.10
N LYS A 197 -4.43 -4.92 -41.88
CA LYS A 197 -4.88 -4.05 -42.98
C LYS A 197 -3.72 -3.49 -43.81
N ALA A 198 -2.49 -3.51 -43.29
CA ALA A 198 -1.31 -2.97 -43.94
C ALA A 198 -0.47 -4.03 -44.71
N CYS A 199 -0.90 -5.29 -44.77
CA CYS A 199 -0.15 -6.43 -45.31
C CYS A 199 -0.10 -6.61 -46.85
#